data_AF-A0A9E1IMR7-F1
#
_entry.id   AF-A0A9E1IMR7-F1
#
_cell.length_a   1.000
_cell.length_b   1.000
_cell.length_c   1.000
_cell.angle_alpha   90.00
_cell.angle_beta   90.00
_cell.angle_gamma   90.00
#
_symmetry.space_group_name_H-M   'P 1'
#
loop_
_entity.id
_entity.type
_entity.pdbx_description
1 polymer ?
#
loop_
_entity_poly.entity_id
_entity_poly.type
_entity_poly.pdbx_seq_one_letter_code
_entity_poly.pdbx_strand_id
1 'polypeptide(L)'
;YVPVDVSFEGMTWHHVGMRFKGDSTLQDSWAAGSEKLPFKLDFDEFEDQYPELDDQRFWGFKQLSFGNNVMDPSYLRDRMTADLFRDESVPVAAYTWARVFINDGSGSKYLGLYTLAEVPWKPMMLRCFGSDDGNVYKLNFGEEPWGTGGVAGPDSFKKKTNKDDGDYSDLQQVIDALHADTSSADAWRAGLEAEFAVDDFVRWLAYNTVIDNWDVLDNNAYFYGDPSDGRVHWIPWDFDSAFPNESSDEDDEYWGEYDTGLDGTFDDEDDFGSPTLEQVELEMPLARKILDDPVYWAVYVEAVASFTAGTFQLKEVSDRVYWHQDLIHPYVVGDNGERVEATFTDYDTFWASGEAMLTHTQARLEAVATFLAKEGS
;
A
#
# COMPACT_ATOMS: atom_id res chain seq x y z
N TYR A 1 0.74 16.64 17.47
CA TYR A 1 0.58 17.52 16.31
C TYR A 1 1.03 18.93 16.66
N VAL A 2 1.38 19.73 15.67
CA VAL A 2 1.61 21.17 15.77
C VAL A 2 0.61 21.90 14.86
N PRO A 3 0.04 23.04 15.28
CA PRO A 3 -0.92 23.78 14.45
C PRO A 3 -0.20 24.51 13.32
N VAL A 4 -0.74 24.39 12.10
CA VAL A 4 -0.30 25.11 10.90
C VAL A 4 -1.51 25.65 10.13
N ASP A 5 -1.28 26.66 9.29
CA ASP A 5 -2.26 27.09 8.30
C ASP A 5 -1.93 26.43 6.95
N VAL A 6 -2.93 25.81 6.32
CA VAL A 6 -2.79 25.20 5.00
C VAL A 6 -3.49 26.09 4.00
N SER A 7 -2.81 26.44 2.89
CA SER A 7 -3.42 27.22 1.81
C SER A 7 -3.33 26.47 0.48
N PHE A 8 -4.46 26.39 -0.23
CA PHE A 8 -4.58 25.70 -1.52
C PHE A 8 -5.72 26.31 -2.34
N GLU A 9 -5.47 26.58 -3.63
CA GLU A 9 -6.47 27.13 -4.57
C GLU A 9 -7.23 28.36 -4.04
N GLY A 10 -6.51 29.27 -3.35
CA GLY A 10 -7.08 30.50 -2.80
C GLY A 10 -7.90 30.33 -1.52
N MET A 11 -7.99 29.11 -0.97
CA MET A 11 -8.59 28.84 0.34
C MET A 11 -7.52 28.61 1.40
N THR A 12 -7.88 28.89 2.66
CA THR A 12 -7.03 28.64 3.82
C THR A 12 -7.81 27.88 4.88
N TRP A 13 -7.21 26.81 5.39
CA TRP A 13 -7.67 26.05 6.54
C TRP A 13 -6.77 26.41 7.71
N HIS A 14 -7.37 26.90 8.79
CA HIS A 14 -6.63 27.39 9.95
C HIS A 14 -6.46 26.27 10.97
N HIS A 15 -5.36 26.33 11.73
CA HIS A 15 -5.09 25.42 12.84
C HIS A 15 -5.22 23.94 12.44
N VAL A 16 -4.73 23.58 11.25
CA VAL A 16 -4.61 22.19 10.82
C VAL A 16 -3.51 21.52 11.65
N GLY A 17 -3.77 20.31 12.13
CA GLY A 17 -2.77 19.49 12.79
C GLY A 17 -1.75 18.94 11.82
N MET A 18 -0.49 19.35 11.95
CA MET A 18 0.63 18.73 11.24
C MET A 18 1.45 17.84 12.19
N ARG A 19 1.88 16.68 11.71
CA ARG A 19 2.90 15.85 12.38
C ARG A 19 3.71 15.06 11.37
N PHE A 20 4.93 14.70 11.73
CA PHE A 20 5.69 13.72 10.96
C PHE A 20 5.05 12.33 11.03
N LYS A 21 5.30 11.52 9.99
CA LYS A 21 4.76 10.16 9.82
C LYS A 21 5.84 9.24 9.28
N GLY A 22 5.63 7.92 9.40
CA GLY A 22 6.59 6.93 8.92
C GLY A 22 7.67 6.65 9.95
N ASP A 23 8.26 5.46 9.84
CA ASP A 23 9.33 5.00 10.72
C ASP A 23 10.67 5.09 9.97
N SER A 24 10.94 4.17 9.03
CA SER A 24 12.15 4.17 8.19
C SER A 24 12.29 5.45 7.38
N THR A 25 11.29 5.78 6.55
CA THR A 25 11.31 6.98 5.69
C THR A 25 11.54 8.28 6.45
N LEU A 26 11.05 8.40 7.69
CA LEU A 26 11.32 9.55 8.55
C LEU A 26 12.74 9.51 9.09
N GLN A 27 13.17 8.35 9.62
CA GLN A 27 14.51 8.16 10.16
C GLN A 27 15.60 8.45 9.12
N ASP A 28 15.45 7.91 7.91
CA ASP A 28 16.46 8.04 6.84
C ASP A 28 16.57 9.48 6.36
N SER A 29 15.42 10.12 6.12
CA SER A 29 15.37 11.52 5.69
C SER A 29 15.94 12.45 6.76
N TRP A 30 15.64 12.18 8.03
CA TRP A 30 16.17 12.95 9.15
C TRP A 30 17.68 12.75 9.32
N ALA A 31 18.16 11.51 9.22
CA ALA A 31 19.58 11.16 9.32
C ALA A 31 20.40 11.76 8.18
N ALA A 32 19.82 11.83 6.97
CA ALA A 32 20.39 12.51 5.81
C ALA A 32 20.38 14.05 5.94
N GLY A 33 19.73 14.61 6.97
CA GLY A 33 19.58 16.05 7.15
C GLY A 33 18.65 16.69 6.12
N SER A 34 17.79 15.91 5.47
CA SER A 34 16.81 16.39 4.49
C SER A 34 15.70 17.15 5.20
N GLU A 35 15.31 18.30 4.63
CA GLU A 35 14.12 19.02 5.07
C GLU A 35 12.83 18.43 4.50
N LYS A 36 12.92 17.54 3.50
CA LYS A 36 11.79 16.90 2.86
C LYS A 36 11.34 15.68 3.68
N LEU A 37 10.76 15.95 4.83
CA LEU A 37 10.30 14.93 5.77
C LEU A 37 8.84 14.51 5.46
N PRO A 38 8.47 13.24 5.63
CA PRO A 38 7.11 12.76 5.45
C PRO A 38 6.19 13.22 6.60
N PHE A 39 4.95 13.60 6.28
CA PHE A 39 4.03 14.16 7.27
C PHE A 39 2.56 13.81 7.01
N LYS A 40 1.71 14.06 8.01
CA LYS A 40 0.25 14.01 7.92
C LYS A 40 -0.34 15.35 8.29
N LEU A 41 -1.44 15.69 7.61
CA LEU A 41 -2.30 16.82 7.95
C LEU A 41 -3.64 16.30 8.45
N ASP A 42 -4.11 16.84 9.56
CA ASP A 42 -5.35 16.48 10.24
C ASP A 42 -6.17 17.76 10.45
N PHE A 43 -7.21 17.94 9.65
CA PHE A 43 -7.88 19.23 9.45
C PHE A 43 -8.79 19.63 10.60
N ASP A 44 -9.10 18.73 11.52
CA ASP A 44 -9.92 19.00 12.70
C ASP A 44 -9.25 18.58 14.03
N GLU A 45 -7.94 18.28 14.03
CA GLU A 45 -7.18 17.85 15.23
C GLU A 45 -7.33 18.80 16.43
N PHE A 46 -7.59 20.09 16.19
CA PHE A 46 -7.70 21.11 17.22
C PHE A 46 -9.14 21.62 17.43
N GLU A 47 -10.17 20.92 16.93
CA GLU A 47 -11.58 21.35 17.05
C GLU A 47 -12.06 21.48 18.50
N ASP A 48 -11.54 20.66 19.42
CA ASP A 48 -11.81 20.78 20.88
C ASP A 48 -11.36 22.14 21.46
N GLN A 49 -10.29 22.72 20.90
CA GLN A 49 -9.73 24.00 21.33
C GLN A 49 -10.36 25.19 20.60
N TYR A 50 -10.76 24.96 19.35
CA TYR A 50 -11.34 25.96 18.44
C TYR A 50 -12.63 25.39 17.84
N PRO A 51 -13.78 25.53 18.53
CA PRO A 51 -15.05 24.94 18.10
C PRO A 51 -15.56 25.43 16.74
N GLU A 52 -15.04 26.55 16.22
CA GLU A 52 -15.30 27.01 14.85
C GLU A 52 -14.70 26.10 13.76
N LEU A 53 -13.80 25.19 14.14
CA LEU A 53 -13.18 24.18 13.27
C LEU A 53 -13.93 22.84 13.27
N ASP A 54 -15.09 22.76 13.95
CA ASP A 54 -15.93 21.57 13.99
C ASP A 54 -16.17 21.05 12.56
N ASP A 55 -15.79 19.79 12.32
CA ASP A 55 -15.84 19.15 11.01
C ASP A 55 -15.09 19.90 9.88
N GLN A 56 -14.00 20.61 10.18
CA GLN A 56 -13.15 21.21 9.15
C GLN A 56 -12.53 20.12 8.25
N ARG A 57 -12.74 20.21 6.93
CA ARG A 57 -12.26 19.22 5.93
C ARG A 57 -11.53 19.88 4.78
N PHE A 58 -10.48 19.24 4.30
CA PHE A 58 -9.88 19.56 3.00
C PHE A 58 -10.66 18.84 1.91
N TRP A 59 -11.61 19.53 1.26
CA TRP A 59 -12.41 18.95 0.18
C TRP A 59 -13.07 17.59 0.53
N GLY A 60 -13.52 17.44 1.78
CA GLY A 60 -14.12 16.22 2.32
C GLY A 60 -13.15 15.31 3.09
N PHE A 61 -11.84 15.51 2.98
CA PHE A 61 -10.84 14.74 3.72
C PHE A 61 -10.58 15.34 5.10
N LYS A 62 -10.75 14.53 6.16
CA LYS A 62 -10.33 14.86 7.53
C LYS A 62 -8.80 14.82 7.66
N GLN A 63 -8.18 13.80 7.08
CA GLN A 63 -6.75 13.60 7.16
C GLN A 63 -6.16 13.24 5.79
N LEU A 64 -4.95 13.71 5.54
CA LEU A 64 -4.15 13.40 4.35
C LEU A 64 -2.73 13.00 4.75
N SER A 65 -2.14 12.07 3.99
CA SER A 65 -0.77 11.58 4.20
C SER A 65 0.14 12.01 3.07
N PHE A 66 1.31 12.54 3.40
CA PHE A 66 2.29 13.04 2.45
C PHE A 66 3.57 12.21 2.57
N GLY A 67 3.76 11.30 1.61
CA GLY A 67 4.99 10.54 1.41
C GLY A 67 6.04 11.40 0.71
N ASN A 68 7.28 11.32 1.16
CA ASN A 68 8.38 12.14 0.65
C ASN A 68 9.18 11.48 -0.48
N ASN A 69 8.85 10.22 -0.82
CA ASN A 69 9.46 9.42 -1.89
C ASN A 69 10.97 9.14 -1.69
N VAL A 70 11.41 9.01 -0.44
CA VAL A 70 12.82 8.66 -0.16
C VAL A 70 13.18 7.24 -0.64
N MET A 71 12.21 6.32 -0.66
CA MET A 71 12.39 4.93 -1.12
C MET A 71 11.99 4.70 -2.59
N ASP A 72 11.40 5.72 -3.24
CA ASP A 72 10.88 5.61 -4.59
C ASP A 72 11.44 6.76 -5.47
N PRO A 73 12.58 6.55 -6.13
CA PRO A 73 13.16 7.55 -7.03
C PRO A 73 12.30 7.85 -8.26
N SER A 74 11.30 7.02 -8.58
CA SER A 74 10.32 7.26 -9.66
C SER A 74 9.17 8.18 -9.23
N TYR A 75 8.80 8.16 -7.93
CA TYR A 75 7.63 8.80 -7.34
C TYR A 75 6.30 8.18 -7.81
N LEU A 76 6.34 7.05 -8.53
CA LEU A 76 5.20 6.48 -9.22
C LEU A 76 4.60 5.27 -8.51
N ARG A 77 5.36 4.53 -7.71
CA ARG A 77 4.98 3.17 -7.28
C ARG A 77 3.65 3.14 -6.54
N ASP A 78 3.48 4.01 -5.55
CA ASP A 78 2.22 4.24 -4.84
C ASP A 78 1.03 4.50 -5.78
N ARG A 79 1.20 5.47 -6.70
CA ARG A 79 0.14 5.88 -7.62
C ARG A 79 -0.20 4.78 -8.61
N MET A 80 0.81 4.16 -9.20
CA MET A 80 0.71 3.10 -10.19
C MET A 80 0.00 1.89 -9.62
N THR A 81 0.47 1.39 -8.47
CA THR A 81 -0.13 0.25 -7.78
C THR A 81 -1.59 0.52 -7.42
N ALA A 82 -1.90 1.68 -6.83
CA ALA A 82 -3.27 2.04 -6.48
C ALA A 82 -4.19 2.17 -7.71
N ASP A 83 -3.67 2.57 -8.87
CA ASP A 83 -4.46 2.62 -10.10
C ASP A 83 -4.74 1.24 -10.68
N LEU A 84 -3.73 0.38 -10.75
CA LEU A 84 -3.89 -1.00 -11.23
C LEU A 84 -4.87 -1.77 -10.34
N PHE A 85 -4.75 -1.65 -9.02
CA PHE A 85 -5.67 -2.24 -8.06
C PHE A 85 -7.10 -1.71 -8.20
N ARG A 86 -7.27 -0.41 -8.44
CA ARG A 86 -8.61 0.18 -8.63
C ARG A 86 -9.28 -0.30 -9.92
N ASP A 87 -8.52 -0.51 -10.98
CA ASP A 87 -9.05 -1.05 -12.24
C ASP A 87 -9.55 -2.50 -12.09
N GLU A 88 -8.96 -3.26 -11.17
CA GLU A 88 -9.40 -4.59 -10.75
C GLU A 88 -10.40 -4.56 -9.58
N SER A 89 -10.99 -3.41 -9.28
CA SER A 89 -11.99 -3.22 -8.22
C SER A 89 -11.52 -3.54 -6.79
N VAL A 90 -10.21 -3.59 -6.55
CA VAL A 90 -9.66 -3.70 -5.20
C VAL A 90 -9.95 -2.39 -4.43
N PRO A 91 -10.50 -2.45 -3.21
CA PRO A 91 -10.74 -1.26 -2.40
C PRO A 91 -9.42 -0.65 -1.93
N VAL A 92 -8.98 0.39 -2.64
CA VAL A 92 -7.69 1.05 -2.40
C VAL A 92 -7.85 2.57 -2.26
N ALA A 93 -6.97 3.17 -1.47
CA ALA A 93 -6.94 4.61 -1.29
C ALA A 93 -6.62 5.35 -2.60
N ALA A 94 -7.02 6.61 -2.67
CA ALA A 94 -6.62 7.50 -3.75
C ALA A 94 -5.23 8.09 -3.49
N TYR A 95 -4.40 8.08 -4.54
CA TYR A 95 -3.05 8.65 -4.54
C TYR A 95 -2.93 9.69 -5.64
N THR A 96 -2.20 10.76 -5.37
CA THR A 96 -1.82 11.81 -6.32
C THR A 96 -0.52 12.48 -5.87
N TRP A 97 -0.12 13.57 -6.50
CA TRP A 97 1.04 14.36 -6.09
C TRP A 97 0.66 15.76 -5.67
N ALA A 98 1.37 16.30 -4.69
CA ALA A 98 1.22 17.66 -4.24
C ALA A 98 2.59 18.34 -4.15
N ARG A 99 2.70 19.52 -4.76
CA ARG A 99 3.85 20.40 -4.52
C ARG A 99 3.68 21.05 -3.15
N VAL A 100 4.64 20.83 -2.25
CA VAL A 100 4.57 21.35 -0.89
C VAL A 100 5.49 22.56 -0.75
N PHE A 101 4.94 23.64 -0.22
CA PHE A 101 5.67 24.84 0.14
C PHE A 101 5.51 25.09 1.63
N ILE A 102 6.60 25.40 2.32
CA ILE A 102 6.57 25.82 3.73
C ILE A 102 6.88 27.31 3.83
N ASN A 103 6.24 27.98 4.79
CA ASN A 103 6.54 29.36 5.14
C ASN A 103 6.66 29.44 6.66
N ASP A 104 7.89 29.61 7.15
CA ASP A 104 8.23 29.73 8.56
C ASP A 104 8.35 31.20 9.02
N GLY A 105 7.88 32.13 8.18
CA GLY A 105 8.03 33.58 8.37
C GLY A 105 9.24 34.19 7.65
N SER A 106 10.15 33.37 7.10
CA SER A 106 11.27 33.84 6.26
C SER A 106 10.91 33.97 4.78
N GLY A 107 9.74 33.48 4.37
CA GLY A 107 9.28 33.44 2.99
C GLY A 107 8.83 32.04 2.60
N SER A 108 8.15 31.92 1.45
CA SER A 108 7.73 30.62 0.93
C SER A 108 8.92 29.87 0.34
N LYS A 109 9.16 28.65 0.83
CA LYS A 109 10.19 27.72 0.35
C LYS A 109 9.53 26.47 -0.20
N TYR A 110 9.88 26.10 -1.44
CA TYR A 110 9.50 24.80 -1.99
C TYR A 110 10.25 23.68 -1.26
N LEU A 111 9.51 22.71 -0.72
CA LEU A 111 10.06 21.53 -0.06
C LEU A 111 10.21 20.35 -1.01
N GLY A 112 9.37 20.26 -2.05
CA GLY A 112 9.41 19.19 -3.04
C GLY A 112 8.02 18.71 -3.44
N LEU A 113 8.01 17.73 -4.34
CA LEU A 113 6.82 17.00 -4.74
C LEU A 113 6.64 15.82 -3.77
N TYR A 114 5.47 15.75 -3.16
CA TYR A 114 5.09 14.68 -2.25
C TYR A 114 4.04 13.80 -2.89
N THR A 115 4.09 12.50 -2.61
CA THR A 115 3.00 11.59 -2.89
C THR A 115 1.92 11.78 -1.83
N LEU A 116 0.77 12.28 -2.27
CA LEU A 116 -0.39 12.54 -1.44
C LEU A 116 -1.32 11.34 -1.48
N ALA A 117 -1.55 10.74 -0.32
CA ALA A 117 -2.46 9.61 -0.14
C ALA A 117 -3.66 10.02 0.73
N GLU A 118 -4.86 9.68 0.25
CA GLU A 118 -6.08 9.64 1.06
C GLU A 118 -5.87 8.67 2.22
N VAL A 119 -6.13 9.06 3.47
CA VAL A 119 -6.07 8.07 4.56
C VAL A 119 -7.38 7.26 4.57
N PRO A 120 -7.36 5.92 4.77
CA PRO A 120 -8.56 5.07 4.74
C PRO A 120 -9.58 5.44 5.83
N TRP A 121 -10.43 6.39 5.47
CA TRP A 121 -11.44 7.02 6.31
C TRP A 121 -12.76 7.10 5.57
N LYS A 122 -13.74 7.79 6.16
CA LYS A 122 -15.08 8.04 5.61
C LYS A 122 -15.13 8.28 4.09
N PRO A 123 -14.32 9.16 3.47
CA PRO A 123 -14.39 9.37 2.02
C PRO A 123 -14.10 8.11 1.21
N MET A 124 -13.11 7.32 1.62
CA MET A 124 -12.79 6.04 0.99
C MET A 124 -13.89 5.02 1.26
N MET A 125 -14.37 4.93 2.50
CA MET A 125 -15.37 3.92 2.88
C MET A 125 -16.68 4.12 2.09
N LEU A 126 -17.14 5.36 1.99
CA LEU A 126 -18.29 5.71 1.15
C LEU A 126 -18.07 5.43 -0.33
N ARG A 127 -16.86 5.70 -0.86
CA ARG A 127 -16.56 5.50 -2.29
C ARG A 127 -16.47 4.00 -2.65
N CYS A 128 -15.86 3.20 -1.79
CA CYS A 128 -15.56 1.79 -2.07
C CYS A 128 -16.67 0.84 -1.60
N PHE A 129 -17.32 1.14 -0.48
CA PHE A 129 -18.30 0.25 0.17
C PHE A 129 -19.71 0.85 0.25
N GLY A 130 -19.87 2.15 -0.03
CA GLY A 130 -21.17 2.83 0.03
C GLY A 130 -21.64 3.19 1.44
N SER A 131 -20.88 2.82 2.47
CA SER A 131 -21.13 3.14 3.88
C SER A 131 -19.81 3.44 4.60
N ASP A 132 -19.86 4.28 5.64
CA ASP A 132 -18.74 4.52 6.57
C ASP A 132 -19.08 4.18 8.03
N ASP A 133 -20.20 3.50 8.27
CA ASP A 133 -20.70 3.18 9.61
C ASP A 133 -19.92 2.03 10.29
N GLY A 134 -19.10 1.30 9.53
CA GLY A 134 -18.31 0.18 10.01
C GLY A 134 -17.06 0.55 10.79
N ASN A 135 -16.37 -0.47 11.29
CA ASN A 135 -15.10 -0.31 11.97
C ASN A 135 -13.94 -0.36 10.97
N VAL A 136 -13.07 0.65 11.01
CA VAL A 136 -11.79 0.64 10.31
C VAL A 136 -10.70 0.27 11.30
N TYR A 137 -9.80 -0.61 10.87
CA TYR A 137 -8.63 -1.04 11.62
C TYR A 137 -7.37 -0.84 10.79
N LYS A 138 -6.23 -0.61 11.43
CA LYS A 138 -4.91 -0.73 10.80
C LYS A 138 -4.13 -1.82 11.51
N LEU A 139 -3.47 -2.69 10.75
CA LEU A 139 -2.52 -3.63 11.31
C LEU A 139 -1.37 -2.88 12.01
N ASN A 140 -0.99 -3.36 13.19
CA ASN A 140 0.21 -2.89 13.88
C ASN A 140 1.44 -3.56 13.28
N PHE A 141 2.52 -2.81 13.14
CA PHE A 141 3.78 -3.31 12.60
C PHE A 141 4.38 -4.42 13.49
N GLY A 142 4.80 -5.53 12.88
CA GLY A 142 5.49 -6.63 13.56
C GLY A 142 4.60 -7.49 14.46
N GLU A 143 3.28 -7.41 14.31
CA GLU A 143 2.33 -8.28 15.01
C GLU A 143 1.89 -9.43 14.09
N GLU A 144 1.54 -10.59 14.67
CA GLU A 144 1.00 -11.75 13.94
C GLU A 144 -0.53 -11.81 14.11
N PRO A 145 -1.35 -11.05 13.35
CA PRO A 145 -2.79 -10.98 13.57
C PRO A 145 -3.53 -12.31 13.34
N TRP A 146 -2.90 -13.25 12.61
CA TRP A 146 -3.52 -14.47 12.10
C TRP A 146 -3.04 -15.78 12.77
N GLY A 147 -2.16 -15.70 13.77
CA GLY A 147 -2.05 -16.74 14.81
C GLY A 147 -1.35 -18.05 14.52
N THR A 148 -0.05 -18.02 14.19
CA THR A 148 0.82 -19.22 14.23
C THR A 148 1.90 -19.20 15.31
N GLY A 149 1.87 -18.25 16.25
CA GLY A 149 2.93 -18.14 17.28
C GLY A 149 2.48 -18.07 18.74
N GLY A 150 1.18 -17.96 19.03
CA GLY A 150 0.65 -18.07 20.41
C GLY A 150 0.20 -16.78 21.10
N VAL A 151 0.25 -15.61 20.45
CA VAL A 151 -0.63 -14.49 20.78
C VAL A 151 -1.06 -13.80 19.49
N ALA A 152 -2.22 -14.18 18.97
CA ALA A 152 -2.86 -13.53 17.84
C ALA A 152 -4.32 -13.27 18.17
N GLY A 153 -4.82 -12.11 17.76
CA GLY A 153 -6.12 -11.63 18.15
C GLY A 153 -6.30 -10.18 17.73
N PRO A 154 -7.46 -9.58 18.04
CA PRO A 154 -7.78 -8.22 17.62
C PRO A 154 -6.82 -7.13 18.15
N ASP A 155 -6.04 -7.41 19.20
CA ASP A 155 -5.04 -6.49 19.75
C ASP A 155 -3.87 -6.20 18.77
N SER A 156 -3.64 -7.07 17.79
CA SER A 156 -2.71 -6.83 16.68
C SER A 156 -3.17 -5.69 15.76
N PHE A 157 -4.40 -5.21 15.94
CA PHE A 157 -4.98 -4.13 15.15
C PHE A 157 -5.23 -2.88 15.98
N LYS A 158 -4.89 -1.74 15.42
CA LYS A 158 -5.29 -0.44 15.96
C LYS A 158 -6.59 0.00 15.34
N LYS A 159 -7.66 0.02 16.13
CA LYS A 159 -8.95 0.59 15.73
C LYS A 159 -8.83 2.09 15.39
N LYS A 160 -9.46 2.46 14.29
CA LYS A 160 -9.29 3.75 13.61
C LYS A 160 -10.58 4.58 13.62
N THR A 161 -11.74 3.96 13.49
CA THR A 161 -13.08 4.56 13.70
C THR A 161 -13.74 3.97 14.94
N ASN A 162 -14.81 4.60 15.46
CA ASN A 162 -15.54 4.10 16.63
C ASN A 162 -14.61 3.74 17.81
N LYS A 163 -13.61 4.60 18.09
CA LYS A 163 -12.49 4.29 19.00
C LYS A 163 -12.93 4.14 20.47
N ASP A 164 -14.02 4.79 20.83
CA ASP A 164 -14.60 4.70 22.17
C ASP A 164 -15.34 3.38 22.39
N ASP A 165 -15.69 2.70 21.29
CA ASP A 165 -16.29 1.38 21.31
C ASP A 165 -15.19 0.31 21.29
N GLY A 166 -14.95 -0.32 22.43
CA GLY A 166 -14.01 -1.43 22.60
C GLY A 166 -14.47 -2.75 21.97
N ASP A 167 -15.28 -2.69 20.92
CA ASP A 167 -15.81 -3.82 20.18
C ASP A 167 -14.90 -4.15 18.99
N TYR A 168 -14.36 -5.36 18.98
CA TYR A 168 -13.56 -5.96 17.90
C TYR A 168 -14.13 -7.32 17.49
N SER A 169 -15.44 -7.53 17.73
CA SER A 169 -16.09 -8.82 17.49
C SER A 169 -16.05 -9.22 16.01
N ASP A 170 -16.06 -8.27 15.08
CA ASP A 170 -15.86 -8.50 13.65
C ASP A 170 -14.52 -9.17 13.35
N LEU A 171 -13.40 -8.61 13.81
CA LEU A 171 -12.07 -9.20 13.64
C LEU A 171 -11.94 -10.53 14.38
N GLN A 172 -12.51 -10.65 15.59
CA GLN A 172 -12.48 -11.91 16.33
C GLN A 172 -13.21 -13.02 15.58
N GLN A 173 -14.35 -12.72 14.94
CA GLN A 173 -15.10 -13.69 14.15
C GLN A 173 -14.30 -14.16 12.92
N VAL A 174 -13.59 -13.27 12.24
CA VAL A 174 -12.67 -13.64 11.14
C VAL A 174 -11.57 -14.59 11.65
N ILE A 175 -10.93 -14.25 12.76
CA ILE A 175 -9.87 -15.06 13.35
C ILE A 175 -10.41 -16.44 13.77
N ASP A 176 -11.56 -16.48 14.43
CA ASP A 176 -12.21 -17.73 14.85
C ASP A 176 -12.59 -18.61 13.64
N ALA A 177 -13.15 -18.01 12.58
CA ALA A 177 -13.50 -18.70 11.34
C ALA A 177 -12.25 -19.22 10.61
N LEU A 178 -11.18 -18.42 10.58
CA LEU A 178 -9.88 -18.82 10.02
C LEU A 178 -9.35 -20.04 10.76
N HIS A 179 -9.44 -20.10 12.09
CA HIS A 179 -8.95 -21.22 12.91
C HIS A 179 -9.97 -22.35 13.13
N ALA A 180 -11.15 -22.30 12.50
CA ALA A 180 -12.15 -23.35 12.62
C ALA A 180 -11.68 -24.70 12.05
N ASP A 181 -12.42 -25.76 12.39
CA ASP A 181 -12.15 -27.13 11.95
C ASP A 181 -12.20 -27.25 10.42
N THR A 182 -11.13 -27.74 9.81
CA THR A 182 -10.99 -27.92 8.36
C THR A 182 -11.33 -29.35 7.91
N SER A 183 -11.86 -30.20 8.79
CA SER A 183 -12.29 -31.57 8.45
C SER A 183 -13.32 -31.64 7.32
N SER A 184 -14.10 -30.57 7.15
CA SER A 184 -14.94 -30.34 5.98
C SER A 184 -14.55 -29.00 5.35
N ALA A 185 -13.80 -29.05 4.25
CA ALA A 185 -13.35 -27.85 3.54
C ALA A 185 -14.52 -26.97 3.10
N ASP A 186 -15.63 -27.54 2.61
CA ASP A 186 -16.85 -26.79 2.26
C ASP A 186 -17.43 -26.01 3.45
N ALA A 187 -17.49 -26.63 4.63
CA ALA A 187 -18.04 -25.99 5.82
C ALA A 187 -17.10 -24.91 6.37
N TRP A 188 -15.79 -25.16 6.32
CA TRP A 188 -14.78 -24.17 6.71
C TRP A 188 -14.83 -22.94 5.80
N ARG A 189 -14.85 -23.14 4.47
CA ARG A 189 -14.99 -22.05 3.49
C ARG A 189 -16.23 -21.22 3.73
N ALA A 190 -17.40 -21.88 3.84
CA ALA A 190 -18.66 -21.17 4.08
C ALA A 190 -18.66 -20.38 5.41
N GLY A 191 -17.97 -20.88 6.44
CA GLY A 191 -17.80 -20.16 7.70
C GLY A 191 -16.86 -18.95 7.57
N LEU A 192 -15.75 -19.11 6.86
CA LEU A 192 -14.79 -18.03 6.62
C LEU A 192 -15.39 -16.92 5.73
N GLU A 193 -16.06 -17.28 4.65
CA GLU A 193 -16.71 -16.35 3.73
C GLU A 193 -17.88 -15.57 4.33
N ALA A 194 -18.46 -16.08 5.43
CA ALA A 194 -19.49 -15.36 6.18
C ALA A 194 -18.93 -14.16 6.97
N GLU A 195 -17.65 -14.22 7.35
CA GLU A 195 -17.01 -13.22 8.21
C GLU A 195 -15.98 -12.38 7.45
N PHE A 196 -15.37 -12.92 6.39
CA PHE A 196 -14.29 -12.29 5.65
C PHE A 196 -14.56 -12.31 4.14
N ALA A 197 -14.21 -11.21 3.45
CA ALA A 197 -14.26 -11.12 2.00
C ALA A 197 -13.08 -11.88 1.36
N VAL A 198 -13.06 -13.22 1.50
CA VAL A 198 -11.97 -14.10 1.04
C VAL A 198 -11.67 -13.92 -0.45
N ASP A 199 -12.72 -13.85 -1.26
CA ASP A 199 -12.64 -13.70 -2.70
C ASP A 199 -11.92 -12.42 -3.13
N ASP A 200 -12.13 -11.32 -2.41
CA ASP A 200 -11.48 -10.02 -2.68
C ASP A 200 -10.01 -10.06 -2.23
N PHE A 201 -9.75 -10.68 -1.08
CA PHE A 201 -8.39 -10.90 -0.58
C PHE A 201 -7.55 -11.77 -1.52
N VAL A 202 -8.09 -12.90 -2.01
CA VAL A 202 -7.37 -13.82 -2.91
C VAL A 202 -7.04 -13.15 -4.25
N ARG A 203 -7.98 -12.38 -4.81
CA ARG A 203 -7.73 -11.61 -6.05
C ARG A 203 -6.68 -10.54 -5.83
N TRP A 204 -6.80 -9.76 -4.76
CA TRP A 204 -5.77 -8.77 -4.43
C TRP A 204 -4.40 -9.42 -4.23
N LEU A 205 -4.32 -10.54 -3.52
CA LEU A 205 -3.06 -11.26 -3.29
C LEU A 205 -2.42 -11.67 -4.62
N ALA A 206 -3.21 -12.21 -5.56
CA ALA A 206 -2.73 -12.50 -6.91
C ALA A 206 -2.14 -11.26 -7.61
N TYR A 207 -2.86 -10.14 -7.59
CA TYR A 207 -2.38 -8.91 -8.22
C TYR A 207 -1.11 -8.36 -7.53
N ASN A 208 -1.08 -8.39 -6.20
CA ASN A 208 0.05 -7.96 -5.38
C ASN A 208 1.30 -8.82 -5.63
N THR A 209 1.13 -10.13 -5.80
CA THR A 209 2.21 -11.05 -6.18
C THR A 209 2.70 -10.80 -7.60
N VAL A 210 1.81 -10.47 -8.55
CA VAL A 210 2.22 -10.17 -9.93
C VAL A 210 3.08 -8.90 -9.98
N ILE A 211 2.65 -7.81 -9.35
CA ILE A 211 3.41 -6.54 -9.32
C ILE A 211 4.67 -6.61 -8.46
N ASP A 212 4.77 -7.66 -7.63
CA ASP A 212 5.85 -7.90 -6.67
C ASP A 212 5.99 -6.76 -5.65
N ASN A 213 5.06 -6.75 -4.69
CA ASN A 213 5.03 -5.77 -3.61
C ASN A 213 5.08 -6.51 -2.26
N TRP A 214 6.24 -6.46 -1.61
CA TRP A 214 6.58 -7.36 -0.51
C TRP A 214 6.17 -6.84 0.89
N ASP A 215 6.03 -5.53 1.11
CA ASP A 215 5.82 -4.93 2.44
C ASP A 215 4.33 -4.72 2.83
N VAL A 216 3.39 -5.50 2.28
CA VAL A 216 1.94 -5.27 2.48
C VAL A 216 1.17 -6.47 3.06
N LEU A 217 1.78 -7.64 3.21
CA LEU A 217 1.04 -8.85 3.59
C LEU A 217 0.91 -9.08 5.12
N ASP A 218 1.91 -8.69 5.90
CA ASP A 218 1.93 -8.70 7.39
C ASP A 218 2.09 -7.28 7.97
N ASN A 219 2.08 -6.28 7.09
CA ASN A 219 2.20 -4.88 7.39
C ASN A 219 1.25 -4.07 6.48
N ASN A 220 1.27 -2.75 6.57
CA ASN A 220 0.69 -1.82 5.59
C ASN A 220 -0.71 -2.18 5.05
N ALA A 221 -1.57 -2.67 5.93
CA ALA A 221 -2.96 -2.99 5.61
C ALA A 221 -3.94 -2.31 6.57
N TYR A 222 -5.07 -1.93 6.01
CA TYR A 222 -6.28 -1.57 6.74
C TYR A 222 -7.34 -2.64 6.54
N PHE A 223 -8.31 -2.64 7.44
CA PHE A 223 -9.44 -3.56 7.41
C PHE A 223 -10.71 -2.78 7.66
N TYR A 224 -11.79 -3.14 6.97
CA TYR A 224 -13.09 -2.54 7.17
C TYR A 224 -14.14 -3.60 7.44
N GLY A 225 -14.72 -3.61 8.64
CA GLY A 225 -15.90 -4.40 8.94
C GLY A 225 -17.12 -3.71 8.34
N ASP A 226 -17.54 -4.13 7.15
CA ASP A 226 -18.63 -3.50 6.42
C ASP A 226 -19.99 -3.97 6.96
N PRO A 227 -20.79 -3.09 7.58
CA PRO A 227 -22.11 -3.46 8.08
C PRO A 227 -23.11 -3.79 6.97
N SER A 228 -22.81 -3.46 5.71
CA SER A 228 -23.71 -3.69 4.58
C SER A 228 -23.83 -5.18 4.20
N ASP A 229 -22.74 -5.93 4.35
CA ASP A 229 -22.65 -7.35 4.05
C ASP A 229 -22.22 -8.21 5.25
N GLY A 230 -21.82 -7.57 6.35
CA GLY A 230 -21.42 -8.23 7.60
C GLY A 230 -20.00 -8.78 7.59
N ARG A 231 -19.18 -8.46 6.57
CA ARG A 231 -17.85 -9.04 6.38
C ARG A 231 -16.75 -8.02 6.64
N VAL A 232 -15.59 -8.53 7.02
CA VAL A 232 -14.34 -7.75 7.04
C VAL A 232 -13.70 -7.78 5.66
N HIS A 233 -13.32 -6.61 5.17
CA HIS A 233 -12.66 -6.39 3.88
C HIS A 233 -11.20 -6.00 4.09
N TRP A 234 -10.30 -6.55 3.29
CA TRP A 234 -8.89 -6.17 3.25
C TRP A 234 -8.69 -4.91 2.41
N ILE A 235 -7.93 -3.94 2.92
CA ILE A 235 -7.59 -2.69 2.23
C ILE A 235 -6.06 -2.54 2.20
N PRO A 236 -5.41 -2.72 1.05
CA PRO A 236 -3.96 -2.57 0.93
C PRO A 236 -3.56 -1.09 1.02
N TRP A 237 -2.37 -0.81 1.55
CA TRP A 237 -1.83 0.54 1.78
C TRP A 237 -0.30 0.53 1.62
N ASP A 238 0.33 1.70 1.43
CA ASP A 238 1.79 1.92 1.25
C ASP A 238 2.43 0.98 0.20
N PHE A 239 2.62 1.47 -1.04
CA PHE A 239 3.12 0.67 -2.16
C PHE A 239 4.47 1.14 -2.70
N ASP A 240 5.28 1.82 -1.89
CA ASP A 240 6.62 2.28 -2.27
C ASP A 240 7.61 1.14 -2.52
N SER A 241 7.30 -0.05 -2.02
CA SER A 241 8.04 -1.31 -2.24
C SER A 241 7.58 -2.13 -3.45
N ALA A 242 6.58 -1.66 -4.21
CA ALA A 242 6.13 -2.33 -5.44
C ALA A 242 7.07 -2.04 -6.62
N PHE A 243 7.15 -2.94 -7.61
CA PHE A 243 8.07 -2.79 -8.75
C PHE A 243 9.53 -2.56 -8.29
N PRO A 244 10.11 -3.48 -7.51
CA PRO A 244 11.52 -3.42 -7.12
C PRO A 244 12.41 -3.37 -8.37
N ASN A 245 13.59 -2.76 -8.23
CA ASN A 245 14.56 -2.73 -9.32
C ASN A 245 15.28 -4.09 -9.37
N GLU A 246 15.28 -4.77 -10.52
CA GLU A 246 15.95 -6.07 -10.69
C GLU A 246 17.49 -5.99 -10.77
N SER A 247 18.08 -4.78 -10.79
CA SER A 247 19.42 -4.54 -11.36
C SER A 247 20.53 -4.20 -10.37
N SER A 248 20.55 -4.72 -9.15
CA SER A 248 21.74 -4.56 -8.30
C SER A 248 22.11 -5.82 -7.55
N ASP A 249 22.78 -6.72 -8.29
CA ASP A 249 23.62 -7.77 -7.72
C ASP A 249 24.80 -7.21 -6.88
N GLU A 250 25.02 -5.89 -6.78
CA GLU A 250 26.22 -5.38 -6.09
C GLU A 250 26.10 -4.07 -5.27
N ASP A 251 24.98 -3.34 -5.12
CA ASP A 251 25.06 -2.00 -4.48
C ASP A 251 23.84 -1.50 -3.64
N ASP A 252 22.90 -2.36 -3.22
CA ASP A 252 21.94 -2.01 -2.15
C ASP A 252 22.49 -2.40 -0.76
N GLU A 253 23.69 -1.92 -0.42
CA GLU A 253 24.36 -2.14 0.89
C GLU A 253 23.66 -1.38 2.05
N TYR A 254 22.54 -0.68 1.79
CA TYR A 254 21.88 0.19 2.77
C TYR A 254 20.80 -0.50 3.63
N TRP A 255 20.29 -1.64 3.19
CA TRP A 255 19.39 -2.48 3.96
C TRP A 255 19.88 -3.91 3.86
N GLY A 256 20.56 -4.36 4.91
CA GLY A 256 21.20 -5.67 4.96
C GLY A 256 20.27 -6.75 4.45
N GLU A 257 20.76 -7.44 3.41
CA GLU A 257 20.52 -8.83 3.03
C GLU A 257 19.45 -9.53 3.89
N TYR A 258 18.19 -9.15 3.68
CA TYR A 258 17.11 -10.11 3.83
C TYR A 258 17.16 -10.91 2.53
N ASP A 259 17.94 -12.00 2.58
CA ASP A 259 17.84 -13.11 1.65
C ASP A 259 16.38 -13.60 1.71
N THR A 260 15.57 -13.06 0.81
CA THR A 260 14.19 -13.45 0.55
C THR A 260 14.12 -14.72 -0.30
N GLY A 261 15.27 -15.36 -0.59
CA GLY A 261 15.39 -16.32 -1.68
C GLY A 261 15.18 -15.67 -3.07
N LEU A 262 15.36 -14.34 -3.18
CA LEU A 262 15.21 -13.55 -4.41
C LEU A 262 16.49 -12.74 -4.75
N ASP A 263 17.64 -13.12 -4.18
CA ASP A 263 18.96 -12.66 -4.61
C ASP A 263 19.27 -13.19 -6.02
N GLY A 264 19.63 -12.29 -6.92
CA GLY A 264 19.90 -12.51 -8.34
C GLY A 264 21.16 -13.31 -8.68
N THR A 265 21.73 -14.11 -7.77
CA THR A 265 22.75 -15.10 -8.13
C THR A 265 22.13 -16.37 -8.74
N PHE A 266 21.63 -16.22 -9.98
CA PHE A 266 21.18 -17.32 -10.83
C PHE A 266 22.36 -18.20 -11.29
N ASP A 267 22.81 -19.12 -10.43
CA ASP A 267 23.75 -20.19 -10.79
C ASP A 267 23.33 -21.50 -10.08
N ASP A 268 22.30 -22.17 -10.62
CA ASP A 268 22.24 -23.64 -10.76
C ASP A 268 20.90 -24.10 -11.39
N GLU A 269 20.97 -25.11 -12.26
CA GLU A 269 19.99 -25.52 -13.28
C GLU A 269 18.63 -26.10 -12.82
N ASP A 270 18.11 -25.87 -11.60
CA ASP A 270 16.95 -26.63 -11.11
C ASP A 270 15.90 -25.91 -10.23
N ASP A 271 15.84 -24.57 -10.16
CA ASP A 271 14.72 -23.93 -9.45
C ASP A 271 14.34 -22.55 -9.99
N PHE A 272 13.39 -22.54 -10.92
CA PHE A 272 12.71 -21.32 -11.33
C PHE A 272 11.63 -21.05 -10.29
N GLY A 273 11.86 -20.03 -9.45
CA GLY A 273 10.92 -19.42 -8.50
C GLY A 273 9.56 -19.17 -9.14
N SER A 274 8.76 -20.22 -9.12
CA SER A 274 7.35 -20.20 -9.43
C SER A 274 6.69 -19.48 -8.26
N PRO A 275 5.59 -18.73 -8.45
CA PRO A 275 4.66 -18.46 -7.37
C PRO A 275 3.96 -19.78 -7.01
N THR A 276 4.74 -20.78 -6.57
CA THR A 276 4.28 -21.98 -5.90
C THR A 276 4.57 -21.76 -4.43
N LEU A 277 3.53 -22.00 -3.64
CA LEU A 277 3.48 -22.44 -2.25
C LEU A 277 4.77 -22.41 -1.40
N GLU A 278 5.94 -22.88 -1.87
CA GLU A 278 7.24 -22.78 -1.16
C GLU A 278 7.68 -21.34 -0.80
N GLN A 279 7.40 -20.33 -1.63
CA GLN A 279 7.68 -18.92 -1.26
C GLN A 279 6.65 -18.34 -0.28
N VAL A 280 5.45 -18.91 -0.21
CA VAL A 280 4.37 -18.52 0.72
C VAL A 280 4.48 -19.31 2.05
N GLU A 281 5.50 -20.16 2.22
CA GLU A 281 5.45 -21.27 3.19
C GLU A 281 6.02 -20.99 4.58
N LEU A 282 6.76 -19.91 4.84
CA LEU A 282 7.45 -19.76 6.13
C LEU A 282 7.00 -18.59 7.03
N GLU A 283 6.44 -17.51 6.48
CA GLU A 283 6.16 -16.31 7.27
C GLU A 283 4.70 -15.81 7.19
N MET A 284 3.82 -16.50 6.45
CA MET A 284 2.50 -15.95 6.06
C MET A 284 1.29 -16.88 6.33
N PRO A 285 0.81 -16.98 7.57
CA PRO A 285 -0.21 -17.96 7.95
C PRO A 285 -1.57 -17.83 7.28
N LEU A 286 -2.07 -16.60 7.10
CA LEU A 286 -3.38 -16.35 6.50
C LEU A 286 -3.39 -16.72 5.01
N ALA A 287 -2.46 -16.14 4.25
CA ALA A 287 -2.32 -16.39 2.82
C ALA A 287 -2.09 -17.88 2.57
N ARG A 288 -1.19 -18.49 3.35
CA ARG A 288 -0.90 -19.92 3.22
C ARG A 288 -2.14 -20.78 3.45
N LYS A 289 -2.82 -20.57 4.57
CA LYS A 289 -4.01 -21.36 4.94
C LYS A 289 -5.13 -21.24 3.90
N ILE A 290 -5.32 -20.06 3.32
CA ILE A 290 -6.31 -19.83 2.27
C ILE A 290 -5.87 -20.51 0.96
N LEU A 291 -4.63 -20.32 0.52
CA LEU A 291 -4.14 -20.84 -0.76
C LEU A 291 -3.88 -22.35 -0.76
N ASP A 292 -3.76 -22.99 0.40
CA ASP A 292 -3.76 -24.46 0.52
C ASP A 292 -5.12 -25.08 0.15
N ASP A 293 -6.21 -24.31 0.13
CA ASP A 293 -7.51 -24.77 -0.32
C ASP A 293 -7.60 -24.71 -1.86
N PRO A 294 -7.90 -25.83 -2.55
CA PRO A 294 -7.90 -25.88 -4.01
C PRO A 294 -8.96 -25.00 -4.68
N VAL A 295 -10.04 -24.63 -3.97
CA VAL A 295 -11.06 -23.71 -4.51
C VAL A 295 -10.52 -22.29 -4.56
N TYR A 296 -9.88 -21.84 -3.48
CA TYR A 296 -9.26 -20.51 -3.43
C TYR A 296 -8.01 -20.43 -4.31
N TRP A 297 -7.22 -21.50 -4.40
CA TRP A 297 -6.12 -21.60 -5.36
C TRP A 297 -6.58 -21.38 -6.81
N ALA A 298 -7.71 -21.98 -7.20
CA ALA A 298 -8.26 -21.79 -8.54
C ALA A 298 -8.64 -20.31 -8.80
N VAL A 299 -9.22 -19.62 -7.81
CA VAL A 299 -9.52 -18.17 -7.89
C VAL A 299 -8.23 -17.36 -8.02
N TYR A 300 -7.19 -17.71 -7.26
CA TYR A 300 -5.88 -17.06 -7.34
C TYR A 300 -5.26 -17.19 -8.74
N VAL A 301 -5.20 -18.41 -9.29
CA VAL A 301 -4.64 -18.68 -10.62
C VAL A 301 -5.43 -17.93 -11.71
N GLU A 302 -6.77 -17.91 -11.63
CA GLU A 302 -7.61 -17.14 -12.54
C GLU A 302 -7.35 -15.62 -12.43
N ALA A 303 -7.19 -15.11 -11.21
CA ALA A 303 -6.87 -13.70 -10.96
C ALA A 303 -5.50 -13.32 -11.56
N VAL A 304 -4.46 -14.16 -11.37
CA VAL A 304 -3.14 -13.97 -12.00
C VAL A 304 -3.26 -13.92 -13.52
N ALA A 305 -3.98 -14.87 -14.12
CA ALA A 305 -4.16 -14.95 -15.57
C ALA A 305 -4.94 -13.75 -16.13
N SER A 306 -6.03 -13.35 -15.48
CA SER A 306 -6.86 -12.23 -15.92
C SER A 306 -6.15 -10.89 -15.81
N PHE A 307 -5.44 -10.65 -14.70
CA PHE A 307 -4.69 -9.43 -14.47
C PHE A 307 -3.58 -9.25 -15.50
N THR A 308 -2.78 -10.29 -15.71
CA THR A 308 -1.70 -10.26 -16.70
C THR A 308 -2.19 -10.27 -18.14
N ALA A 309 -3.41 -10.74 -18.44
CA ALA A 309 -4.01 -10.65 -19.77
C ALA A 309 -4.68 -9.29 -20.06
N GLY A 310 -4.95 -8.50 -19.01
CA GLY A 310 -5.67 -7.23 -19.08
C GLY A 310 -4.85 -6.06 -18.55
N THR A 311 -5.05 -5.73 -17.28
CA THR A 311 -4.56 -4.50 -16.64
C THR A 311 -3.04 -4.44 -16.51
N PHE A 312 -2.38 -5.57 -16.25
CA PHE A 312 -0.93 -5.68 -16.13
C PHE A 312 -0.30 -6.18 -17.43
N GLN A 313 -0.38 -5.36 -18.47
CA GLN A 313 0.28 -5.59 -19.77
C GLN A 313 1.38 -4.57 -19.98
N LEU A 314 2.51 -4.94 -20.58
CA LEU A 314 3.65 -4.04 -20.75
C LEU A 314 3.24 -2.70 -21.37
N LYS A 315 2.39 -2.73 -22.40
CA LYS A 315 1.88 -1.52 -23.06
C LYS A 315 1.05 -0.64 -22.11
N GLU A 316 0.15 -1.24 -21.34
CA GLU A 316 -0.74 -0.49 -20.44
C GLU A 316 0.03 0.10 -19.26
N VAL A 317 1.00 -0.64 -18.73
CA VAL A 317 1.92 -0.13 -17.70
C VAL A 317 2.82 0.97 -18.27
N SER A 318 3.42 0.78 -19.46
CA SER A 318 4.30 1.79 -20.08
C SER A 318 3.57 3.10 -20.38
N ASP A 319 2.34 3.02 -20.90
CA ASP A 319 1.55 4.22 -21.18
C ASP A 319 1.31 5.05 -19.91
N ARG A 320 1.07 4.39 -18.76
CA ARG A 320 0.87 5.07 -17.47
C ARG A 320 2.18 5.60 -16.88
N VAL A 321 3.25 4.81 -16.91
CA VAL A 321 4.58 5.24 -16.42
C VAL A 321 5.00 6.52 -17.15
N TYR A 322 4.99 6.51 -18.48
CA TYR A 322 5.41 7.68 -19.25
C TYR A 322 4.48 8.87 -19.06
N TRP A 323 3.15 8.65 -19.01
CA TRP A 323 2.21 9.73 -18.74
C TRP A 323 2.46 10.38 -17.37
N HIS A 324 2.72 9.59 -16.34
CA HIS A 324 3.03 10.12 -15.01
C HIS A 324 4.39 10.81 -14.97
N GLN A 325 5.43 10.24 -15.57
CA GLN A 325 6.74 10.90 -15.64
C GLN A 325 6.65 12.25 -16.36
N ASP A 326 5.95 12.31 -17.48
CA ASP A 326 5.71 13.57 -18.21
C ASP A 326 4.94 14.59 -17.37
N LEU A 327 3.96 14.13 -16.59
CA LEU A 327 3.17 15.00 -15.73
C LEU A 327 4.00 15.61 -14.59
N ILE A 328 4.87 14.82 -13.95
CA ILE A 328 5.55 15.23 -12.72
C ILE A 328 6.99 15.71 -12.92
N HIS A 329 7.67 15.35 -14.03
CA HIS A 329 9.06 15.77 -14.26
C HIS A 329 9.28 17.27 -14.05
N PRO A 330 8.38 18.20 -14.44
CA PRO A 330 8.66 19.63 -14.29
C PRO A 330 8.81 20.06 -12.83
N TYR A 331 8.30 19.27 -11.89
CA TYR A 331 8.25 19.52 -10.46
C TYR A 331 9.17 18.61 -9.64
N VAL A 332 9.73 17.57 -10.26
CA VAL A 332 10.76 16.70 -9.67
C VAL A 332 12.14 17.10 -10.17
N VAL A 333 12.41 16.99 -11.47
CA VAL A 333 13.75 17.16 -12.07
C VAL A 333 13.84 18.28 -13.11
N GLY A 334 12.76 19.04 -13.32
CA GLY A 334 12.69 20.15 -14.27
C GLY A 334 12.96 21.54 -13.67
N ASP A 335 12.59 22.59 -14.40
CA ASP A 335 12.85 23.99 -14.00
C ASP A 335 12.14 24.42 -12.70
N ASN A 336 11.05 23.75 -12.33
CA ASN A 336 10.35 23.93 -11.06
C ASN A 336 10.59 22.74 -10.11
N GLY A 337 11.67 22.00 -10.36
CA GLY A 337 12.06 20.77 -9.69
C GLY A 337 12.46 20.96 -8.23
N GLU A 338 12.71 19.84 -7.59
CA GLU A 338 13.15 19.80 -6.21
C GLU A 338 14.53 20.44 -6.05
N ARG A 339 14.78 20.98 -4.87
CA ARG A 339 16.08 21.55 -4.54
C ARG A 339 17.06 20.41 -4.28
N VAL A 340 18.33 20.58 -4.66
CA VAL A 340 19.36 19.54 -4.52
C VAL A 340 19.49 19.05 -3.07
N GLU A 341 19.31 19.93 -2.09
CA GLU A 341 19.34 19.61 -0.66
C GLU A 341 18.08 18.93 -0.10
N ALA A 342 17.05 18.74 -0.93
CA ALA A 342 15.75 18.19 -0.54
C ALA A 342 15.25 17.06 -1.47
N THR A 343 15.96 16.78 -2.56
CA THR A 343 15.61 15.73 -3.52
C THR A 343 16.21 14.37 -3.14
N PHE A 344 15.48 13.30 -3.46
CA PHE A 344 15.92 11.91 -3.35
C PHE A 344 16.18 11.25 -4.70
N THR A 345 16.13 12.03 -5.78
CA THR A 345 16.37 11.57 -7.15
C THR A 345 17.08 12.66 -7.96
N ASP A 346 17.62 12.30 -9.10
CA ASP A 346 18.13 13.22 -10.11
C ASP A 346 17.51 12.92 -11.47
N TYR A 347 17.85 13.71 -12.49
CA TYR A 347 17.24 13.58 -13.82
C TYR A 347 17.41 12.16 -14.38
N ASP A 348 18.63 11.62 -14.34
CA ASP A 348 18.92 10.32 -14.94
C ASP A 348 18.25 9.19 -14.13
N THR A 349 18.33 9.26 -12.80
CA THR A 349 17.71 8.28 -11.89
C THR A 349 16.19 8.27 -12.02
N PHE A 350 15.55 9.43 -12.10
CA PHE A 350 14.09 9.56 -12.26
C PHE A 350 13.57 8.86 -13.52
N TRP A 351 14.23 9.09 -14.66
CA TRP A 351 13.86 8.44 -15.92
C TRP A 351 14.20 6.95 -15.93
N ALA A 352 15.40 6.59 -15.46
CA ALA A 352 15.83 5.20 -15.35
C ALA A 352 14.93 4.37 -14.43
N SER A 353 14.40 4.95 -13.36
CA SER A 353 13.47 4.25 -12.45
C SER A 353 12.16 3.88 -13.16
N GLY A 354 11.66 4.72 -14.07
CA GLY A 354 10.50 4.36 -14.89
C GLY A 354 10.80 3.20 -15.83
N GLU A 355 11.96 3.19 -16.48
CA GLU A 355 12.41 2.08 -17.32
C GLU A 355 12.63 0.78 -16.52
N ALA A 356 13.10 0.89 -15.28
CA ALA A 356 13.23 -0.24 -14.36
C ALA A 356 11.86 -0.87 -14.05
N MET A 357 10.81 -0.06 -13.82
CA MET A 357 9.44 -0.58 -13.66
C MET A 357 8.95 -1.34 -14.90
N LEU A 358 9.33 -0.92 -16.11
CA LEU A 358 8.97 -1.63 -17.35
C LEU A 358 9.73 -2.94 -17.52
N THR A 359 11.00 -2.94 -17.13
CA THR A 359 11.84 -4.15 -17.12
C THR A 359 11.25 -5.18 -16.17
N HIS A 360 10.96 -4.77 -14.93
CA HIS A 360 10.26 -5.59 -13.93
C HIS A 360 8.93 -6.13 -14.48
N THR A 361 8.10 -5.26 -15.08
CA THR A 361 6.82 -5.68 -15.65
C THR A 361 6.98 -6.79 -16.70
N GLN A 362 7.97 -6.67 -17.59
CA GLN A 362 8.24 -7.69 -18.60
C GLN A 362 8.70 -9.02 -17.97
N ALA A 363 9.61 -8.97 -16.99
CA ALA A 363 10.08 -10.15 -16.30
C ALA A 363 8.95 -10.87 -15.53
N ARG A 364 8.09 -10.12 -14.83
CA ARG A 364 6.91 -10.67 -14.15
C ARG A 364 5.92 -11.31 -15.12
N LEU A 365 5.73 -10.74 -16.32
CA LEU A 365 4.89 -11.35 -17.36
C LEU A 365 5.45 -12.71 -17.84
N GLU A 366 6.77 -12.83 -17.98
CA GLU A 366 7.44 -14.08 -18.35
C GLU A 366 7.37 -15.14 -17.23
N ALA A 367 7.55 -14.71 -15.98
CA ALA A 367 7.40 -15.56 -14.81
C ALA A 367 5.97 -16.10 -14.69
N VAL A 368 4.96 -15.24 -14.86
CA VAL A 368 3.55 -15.63 -14.84
C VAL A 368 3.21 -16.58 -15.99
N ALA A 369 3.74 -16.36 -17.19
CA ALA A 369 3.54 -17.29 -18.31
C ALA A 369 4.08 -18.70 -17.99
N THR A 370 5.24 -18.78 -17.33
CA THR A 370 5.83 -20.05 -16.87
C THR A 370 4.97 -20.70 -15.80
N PHE A 371 4.49 -19.92 -14.83
CA PHE A 371 3.58 -20.38 -13.78
C PHE A 371 2.28 -20.97 -14.35
N LEU A 372 1.57 -20.22 -15.21
CA LEU A 372 0.30 -20.66 -15.79
C LEU A 372 0.46 -21.90 -16.67
N ALA A 373 1.61 -22.08 -17.32
CA ALA A 373 1.91 -23.28 -18.08
C ALA A 373 2.06 -24.53 -17.18
N LYS A 374 2.59 -24.37 -15.96
CA LYS A 374 2.68 -25.44 -14.94
C LYS A 374 1.30 -25.76 -14.35
N GLU A 375 0.48 -24.75 -14.05
CA GLU A 375 -0.87 -24.96 -13.49
C GLU A 375 -1.85 -25.58 -14.50
N GLY A 376 -1.65 -25.34 -15.79
CA GLY A 376 -2.47 -25.89 -16.87
C GLY A 376 -2.06 -27.28 -17.38
N SER A 377 -0.90 -27.80 -16.93
CA SER A 377 -0.37 -29.12 -17.31
C SER A 377 -0.78 -30.21 -16.33
#